data_AF-A0A0F9F5X7-F1
#
_entry.id   AF-A0A0F9F5X7-F1
#
_cell.length_a   1.000
_cell.length_b   1.000
_cell.length_c   1.000
_cell.angle_alpha   90.00
_cell.angle_beta   90.00
_cell.angle_gamma   90.00
#
_symmetry.space_group_name_H-M   'P 1'
#
loop_
_entity.id
_entity.type
_entity.pdbx_description
1 polymer ?
#
loop_
_entity_poly.entity_id
_entity_poly.type
_entity_poly.pdbx_seq_one_letter_code
_entity_poly.pdbx_strand_id
1 'polypeptide(L)'
;MRDLPQSYNVRFGTMKIRRGKLKDKSIISWDAIPDCRGEDCNSFRYCFAVDEAKNHGDTKRCLVMSSYLRSVSSIILSNYPTITESDLLRVGLHLIPMYRNLCRLQIEEHGLRHIFRQNKGGNMVAHPVYDLIRNYILSIDTLWNRLNLDKKYLGRKKPKGEKVSLPDVDDIMLGDPDYYEGLDDTESAEEEATNT
;
A
#
# COMPACT_ATOMS: atom_id res chain seq x y z
N MET A 1 -39.46 9.73 8.32
CA MET A 1 -38.38 9.39 7.36
C MET A 1 -38.40 10.48 6.31
N ARG A 2 -37.32 11.25 6.17
CA ARG A 2 -37.24 12.34 5.18
C ARG A 2 -36.53 11.80 3.95
N ASP A 3 -37.25 11.78 2.83
CA ASP A 3 -36.72 11.48 1.51
C ASP A 3 -35.59 12.45 1.15
N LEU A 4 -34.45 11.90 0.74
CA LEU A 4 -33.32 12.71 0.28
C LEU A 4 -33.59 13.20 -1.17
N PRO A 5 -33.36 14.49 -1.47
CA PRO A 5 -33.73 15.09 -2.75
C PRO A 5 -32.85 14.64 -3.91
N GLN A 6 -33.48 14.61 -5.09
CA GLN A 6 -33.03 14.09 -6.38
C GLN A 6 -31.97 14.96 -7.09
N SER A 7 -30.98 15.48 -6.34
CA SER A 7 -29.89 16.32 -6.87
C SER A 7 -28.52 15.89 -6.36
N TYR A 8 -28.07 14.71 -6.76
CA TYR A 8 -26.65 14.36 -6.74
C TYR A 8 -26.21 14.00 -8.17
N ASN A 9 -26.31 14.98 -9.06
CA ASN A 9 -25.66 14.90 -10.36
C ASN A 9 -24.24 15.47 -10.20
N VAL A 10 -23.35 14.69 -9.57
CA VAL A 10 -21.96 15.11 -9.37
C VAL A 10 -21.07 14.41 -10.39
N ARG A 11 -20.56 15.17 -11.38
CA ARG A 11 -19.45 14.72 -12.23
C ARG A 11 -18.14 15.02 -11.52
N PHE A 12 -17.63 14.06 -10.78
CA PHE A 12 -16.22 14.04 -10.40
C PHE A 12 -15.45 13.16 -11.39
N GLY A 13 -14.37 13.69 -11.96
CA GLY A 13 -13.53 13.05 -12.99
C GLY A 13 -13.29 11.56 -12.72
N THR A 14 -14.14 10.73 -13.32
CA THR A 14 -14.36 9.29 -13.09
C THR A 14 -14.10 8.76 -11.66
N MET A 15 -14.60 9.44 -10.63
CA MET A 15 -14.71 8.92 -9.24
C MET A 15 -15.86 7.91 -9.11
N LYS A 16 -15.76 6.75 -9.77
CA LYS A 16 -16.79 5.71 -9.67
C LYS A 16 -16.58 4.91 -8.39
N ILE A 17 -17.49 5.05 -7.43
CA ILE A 17 -17.61 4.10 -6.32
C ILE A 17 -18.06 2.77 -6.94
N ARG A 18 -17.27 1.72 -6.74
CA ARG A 18 -17.65 0.37 -7.18
C ARG A 18 -18.04 -0.46 -5.97
N ARG A 19 -19.20 -1.11 -6.08
CA ARG A 19 -19.59 -2.16 -5.14
C ARG A 19 -18.98 -3.46 -5.64
N GLY A 20 -17.98 -3.96 -4.93
CA GLY A 20 -17.45 -5.30 -5.09
C GLY A 20 -18.21 -6.28 -4.20
N LYS A 21 -18.13 -7.57 -4.55
CA LYS A 21 -18.43 -8.66 -3.63
C LYS A 21 -17.14 -9.43 -3.39
N LEU A 22 -16.81 -9.68 -2.13
CA LEU A 22 -15.70 -10.55 -1.76
C LEU A 22 -16.24 -11.58 -0.75
N LYS A 23 -16.25 -12.86 -1.16
CA LYS A 23 -17.07 -13.89 -0.53
C LYS A 23 -18.54 -13.44 -0.51
N ASP A 24 -19.21 -13.48 0.64
CA ASP A 24 -20.62 -13.10 0.80
C ASP A 24 -20.83 -11.65 1.25
N LYS A 25 -19.77 -10.88 1.43
CA LYS A 25 -19.84 -9.49 1.92
C LYS A 25 -19.70 -8.49 0.78
N SER A 26 -20.53 -7.44 0.81
CA SER A 26 -20.38 -6.32 -0.12
C SER A 26 -19.34 -5.34 0.40
N ILE A 27 -18.39 -4.97 -0.45
CA ILE A 27 -17.37 -3.96 -0.14
C ILE A 27 -17.59 -2.80 -1.10
N ILE A 28 -17.62 -1.60 -0.53
CA ILE A 28 -17.73 -0.36 -1.29
C ILE A 28 -16.35 0.29 -1.25
N SER A 29 -15.72 0.43 -2.42
CA SER A 29 -14.42 1.07 -2.56
C SER A 29 -14.45 2.06 -3.71
N TRP A 30 -13.62 3.10 -3.61
CA TRP A 30 -13.24 3.89 -4.77
C TRP A 30 -12.61 2.99 -5.84
N ASP A 31 -12.65 3.41 -7.10
CA ASP A 31 -12.04 2.69 -8.21
C ASP A 31 -10.54 2.51 -7.99
N ALA A 32 -10.17 1.43 -7.30
CA ALA A 32 -8.88 1.32 -6.65
C ALA A 32 -7.78 0.92 -7.63
N ILE A 33 -8.13 0.28 -8.75
CA ILE A 33 -7.15 -0.23 -9.69
C ILE A 33 -7.12 0.72 -10.89
N PRO A 34 -6.04 1.48 -11.12
CA PRO A 34 -5.92 2.32 -12.31
C PRO A 34 -5.76 1.45 -13.56
N ASP A 35 -5.89 2.11 -14.71
CA ASP A 35 -5.63 1.48 -15.98
C ASP A 35 -4.15 1.08 -16.10
N CYS A 36 -3.87 0.03 -16.85
CA CYS A 36 -2.50 -0.46 -17.04
C CYS A 36 -1.71 0.57 -17.87
N ARG A 37 -0.47 0.87 -17.46
CA ARG A 37 0.43 1.76 -18.22
C ARG A 37 1.23 1.04 -19.30
N GLY A 38 1.12 -0.29 -19.40
CA GLY A 38 1.90 -1.07 -20.36
C GLY A 38 3.39 -0.77 -20.27
N GLU A 39 4.00 -0.47 -21.40
CA GLU A 39 5.43 -0.14 -21.53
C GLU A 39 5.82 1.17 -20.81
N ASP A 40 4.88 2.09 -20.58
CA ASP A 40 5.10 3.33 -19.82
C ASP A 40 5.16 3.12 -18.30
N CYS A 41 5.03 1.87 -17.83
CA CYS A 41 5.20 1.55 -16.42
C CYS A 41 6.68 1.47 -16.05
N ASN A 42 7.11 2.22 -15.03
CA ASN A 42 8.50 2.22 -14.57
C ASN A 42 9.03 0.83 -14.17
N SER A 43 8.14 -0.04 -13.66
CA SER A 43 8.46 -1.43 -13.33
C SER A 43 8.19 -2.42 -14.48
N PHE A 44 7.96 -1.98 -15.73
CA PHE A 44 7.51 -2.85 -16.82
C PHE A 44 8.44 -4.05 -17.02
N ARG A 45 9.75 -3.84 -16.95
CA ARG A 45 10.77 -4.90 -17.11
C ARG A 45 10.67 -6.02 -16.08
N TYR A 46 10.13 -5.73 -14.90
CA TYR A 46 10.01 -6.66 -13.77
C TYR A 46 8.56 -7.09 -13.52
N CYS A 47 7.61 -6.65 -14.36
CA CYS A 47 6.21 -6.95 -14.16
C CYS A 47 5.92 -8.40 -14.55
N PHE A 48 5.37 -9.20 -13.63
CA PHE A 48 5.02 -10.60 -13.94
C PHE A 48 3.94 -10.73 -15.02
N ALA A 49 3.16 -9.67 -15.24
CA ALA A 49 2.07 -9.63 -16.22
C ALA A 49 2.50 -8.98 -17.55
N VAL A 50 3.80 -8.99 -17.89
CA VAL A 50 4.30 -8.39 -19.13
C VAL A 50 3.65 -8.97 -20.37
N ASP A 51 3.51 -10.29 -20.45
CA ASP A 51 2.93 -10.96 -21.62
C ASP A 51 1.44 -10.64 -21.75
N GLU A 52 0.71 -10.53 -20.62
CA GLU A 52 -0.68 -10.09 -20.60
C GLU A 52 -0.80 -8.60 -20.95
N ALA A 53 0.15 -7.76 -20.50
CA ALA A 53 0.20 -6.34 -20.84
C ALA A 53 0.54 -6.09 -22.32
N LYS A 54 1.35 -6.96 -22.95
CA LYS A 54 1.72 -6.90 -24.37
C LYS A 54 0.65 -7.48 -25.29
N ASN A 55 0.08 -8.64 -24.94
CA ASN A 55 -0.90 -9.33 -25.78
C ASN A 55 -2.31 -8.76 -25.65
N HIS A 56 -2.61 -8.12 -24.52
CA HIS A 56 -3.81 -7.31 -24.38
C HIS A 56 -3.40 -5.85 -24.44
N GLY A 57 -3.31 -5.29 -25.65
CA GLY A 57 -3.32 -3.83 -25.89
C GLY A 57 -4.55 -3.10 -25.31
N ASP A 58 -5.37 -3.81 -24.52
CA ASP A 58 -6.60 -3.41 -23.87
C ASP A 58 -6.81 -4.11 -22.51
N THR A 59 -5.75 -4.56 -21.81
CA THR A 59 -5.91 -4.84 -20.37
C THR A 59 -6.19 -3.51 -19.67
N LYS A 60 -7.48 -3.20 -19.50
CA LYS A 60 -7.94 -1.93 -18.94
C LYS A 60 -7.45 -1.69 -17.52
N ARG A 61 -6.80 -2.64 -16.83
CA ARG A 61 -6.49 -2.54 -15.39
C ARG A 61 -5.15 -3.16 -15.03
N CYS A 62 -4.44 -2.52 -14.10
CA CYS A 62 -3.15 -2.99 -13.59
C CYS A 62 -3.31 -4.29 -12.76
N LEU A 63 -2.76 -5.39 -13.27
CA LEU A 63 -2.87 -6.71 -12.64
C LEU A 63 -2.05 -6.86 -11.36
N VAL A 64 -0.87 -6.24 -11.30
CA VAL A 64 -0.04 -6.19 -10.08
C VAL A 64 -0.83 -5.57 -8.93
N MET A 65 -1.41 -4.39 -9.15
CA MET A 65 -2.18 -3.70 -8.12
C MET A 65 -3.49 -4.43 -7.79
N SER A 66 -4.13 -5.05 -8.79
CA SER A 66 -5.30 -5.90 -8.58
C SER A 66 -4.99 -7.07 -7.64
N SER A 67 -3.91 -7.80 -7.91
CA SER A 67 -3.45 -8.94 -7.10
C SER A 67 -3.08 -8.50 -5.68
N TYR A 68 -2.34 -7.39 -5.57
CA TYR A 68 -1.95 -6.80 -4.28
C TYR A 68 -3.17 -6.46 -3.41
N LEU A 69 -4.11 -5.68 -3.95
CA LEU A 69 -5.30 -5.24 -3.21
C LEU A 69 -6.24 -6.41 -2.89
N ARG A 70 -6.33 -7.42 -3.77
CA ARG A 70 -7.07 -8.65 -3.50
C ARG A 70 -6.47 -9.42 -2.33
N SER A 71 -5.15 -9.50 -2.27
CA SER A 71 -4.41 -10.16 -1.18
C SER A 71 -4.64 -9.44 0.15
N VAL A 72 -4.49 -8.12 0.16
CA VAL A 72 -4.81 -7.28 1.35
C VAL A 72 -6.26 -7.51 1.80
N SER A 73 -7.21 -7.42 0.89
CA SER A 73 -8.64 -7.62 1.22
C SER A 73 -8.92 -9.04 1.75
N SER A 74 -8.24 -10.05 1.21
CA SER A 74 -8.34 -11.43 1.66
C SER A 74 -7.81 -11.60 3.09
N ILE A 75 -6.66 -11.01 3.40
CA ILE A 75 -6.05 -11.02 4.73
C ILE A 75 -6.98 -10.34 5.74
N ILE A 76 -7.55 -9.18 5.40
CA ILE A 76 -8.51 -8.47 6.26
C ILE A 76 -9.70 -9.38 6.57
N LEU A 77 -10.35 -9.96 5.55
CA LEU A 77 -11.53 -10.81 5.78
C LEU A 77 -11.22 -12.11 6.52
N SER A 78 -10.01 -12.64 6.36
CA SER A 78 -9.60 -13.89 7.02
C SER A 78 -9.26 -13.67 8.49
N ASN A 79 -8.66 -12.52 8.84
CA ASN A 79 -8.38 -12.16 10.23
C ASN A 79 -9.62 -11.64 10.97
N TYR A 80 -10.60 -11.09 10.25
CA TYR A 80 -11.78 -10.44 10.83
C TYR A 80 -13.09 -11.02 10.24
N PRO A 81 -13.40 -12.31 10.48
CA PRO A 81 -14.59 -12.95 9.89
C PRO A 81 -15.90 -12.28 10.34
N THR A 82 -15.95 -11.73 11.55
CA THR A 82 -17.11 -11.05 12.13
C THR A 82 -17.16 -9.55 11.85
N ILE A 83 -16.32 -9.02 10.95
CA ILE A 83 -16.30 -7.59 10.62
C ILE A 83 -17.69 -7.09 10.16
N THR A 84 -18.13 -5.98 10.76
CA THR A 84 -19.41 -5.34 10.44
C THR A 84 -19.38 -4.67 9.06
N GLU A 85 -20.56 -4.45 8.46
CA GLU A 85 -20.65 -3.71 7.19
C GLU A 85 -20.15 -2.26 7.32
N SER A 86 -20.38 -1.62 8.46
CA SER A 86 -19.88 -0.26 8.72
C SER A 86 -18.36 -0.20 8.76
N ASP A 87 -17.72 -1.19 9.41
CA ASP A 87 -16.26 -1.27 9.44
C ASP A 87 -15.69 -1.65 8.06
N LEU A 88 -16.36 -2.53 7.31
CA LEU A 88 -16.00 -2.85 5.92
C LEU A 88 -16.08 -1.63 5.00
N LEU A 89 -17.07 -0.76 5.20
CA LEU A 89 -17.17 0.50 4.46
C LEU A 89 -15.97 1.40 4.77
N ARG A 90 -15.57 1.52 6.03
CA ARG A 90 -14.39 2.30 6.43
C ARG A 90 -13.10 1.71 5.87
N VAL A 91 -12.97 0.39 5.86
CA VAL A 91 -11.85 -0.31 5.20
C VAL A 91 -11.81 0.03 3.71
N GLY A 92 -12.94 -0.10 3.01
CA GLY A 92 -13.01 0.18 1.57
C GLY A 92 -12.77 1.64 1.20
N LEU A 93 -13.20 2.59 2.04
CA LEU A 93 -13.08 4.03 1.77
C LEU A 93 -11.77 4.65 2.23
N HIS A 94 -11.11 4.10 3.26
CA HIS A 94 -9.90 4.68 3.84
C HIS A 94 -8.68 3.78 3.68
N LEU A 95 -8.80 2.51 4.09
CA LEU A 95 -7.64 1.62 4.17
C LEU A 95 -7.20 1.12 2.80
N ILE A 96 -8.14 0.71 1.94
CA ILE A 96 -7.85 0.23 0.59
C ILE A 96 -7.16 1.32 -0.28
N PRO A 97 -7.59 2.59 -0.28
CA PRO A 97 -6.86 3.66 -0.96
C PRO A 97 -5.42 3.87 -0.46
N MET A 98 -5.16 3.67 0.83
CA MET A 98 -3.80 3.79 1.38
C MET A 98 -2.91 2.65 0.86
N TYR A 99 -3.39 1.41 0.90
CA TYR A 99 -2.68 0.26 0.33
C TYR A 99 -2.46 0.38 -1.18
N ARG A 100 -3.42 0.96 -1.90
CA ARG A 100 -3.28 1.27 -3.33
C ARG A 100 -2.10 2.22 -3.57
N ASN A 101 -2.02 3.31 -2.80
CA ASN A 101 -0.95 4.29 -2.95
C ASN A 101 0.40 3.70 -2.54
N LEU A 102 0.44 2.86 -1.51
CA LEU A 102 1.65 2.11 -1.14
C LEU A 102 2.12 1.21 -2.29
N CYS A 103 1.22 0.42 -2.88
CA CYS A 103 1.54 -0.42 -4.04
C CYS A 103 2.05 0.40 -5.24
N ARG A 104 1.49 1.59 -5.48
CA ARG A 104 2.02 2.52 -6.49
C ARG A 104 3.45 2.93 -6.19
N LEU A 105 3.74 3.33 -4.95
CA LEU A 105 5.09 3.75 -4.56
C LEU A 105 6.09 2.60 -4.70
N GLN A 106 5.71 1.36 -4.36
CA GLN A 106 6.55 0.17 -4.57
C GLN A 106 6.80 -0.11 -6.06
N ILE A 107 5.80 0.08 -6.92
CA ILE A 107 5.98 -0.01 -8.38
C ILE A 107 6.95 1.06 -8.89
N GLU A 108 6.88 2.28 -8.36
CA GLU A 108 7.80 3.35 -8.73
C GLU A 108 9.23 3.07 -8.23
N GLU A 109 9.37 2.52 -7.03
CA GLU A 109 10.64 2.13 -6.41
C GLU A 109 11.36 1.05 -7.23
N HIS A 110 10.65 0.02 -7.68
CA HIS A 110 11.20 -1.00 -8.61
C HIS A 110 11.70 -0.45 -9.95
N GLY A 111 11.26 0.74 -10.34
CA GLY A 111 11.73 1.40 -11.56
C GLY A 111 12.97 2.28 -11.38
N LEU A 112 13.43 2.47 -10.14
CA LEU A 112 14.59 3.30 -9.86
C LEU A 112 15.88 2.58 -10.23
N ARG A 113 16.80 3.33 -10.87
CA ARG A 113 18.15 2.83 -11.19
C ARG A 113 19.14 3.01 -10.04
N HIS A 114 18.89 3.99 -9.17
CA HIS A 114 19.79 4.36 -8.09
C HIS A 114 18.97 4.65 -6.83
N ILE A 115 19.38 4.03 -5.72
CA ILE A 115 18.77 4.21 -4.41
C ILE A 115 19.14 5.59 -3.83
N PHE A 116 20.36 6.03 -4.09
CA PHE A 116 20.87 7.31 -3.64
C PHE A 116 20.93 8.32 -4.79
N ARG A 117 20.72 9.60 -4.47
CA ARG A 117 20.90 10.73 -5.37
C ARG A 117 21.74 11.80 -4.70
N GLN A 118 22.53 12.51 -5.50
CA GLN A 118 23.25 13.68 -5.00
C GLN A 118 22.28 14.85 -4.85
N ASN A 119 22.28 15.49 -3.68
CA ASN A 119 21.50 16.71 -3.45
C ASN A 119 22.22 17.95 -4.04
N LYS A 120 21.57 19.12 -4.00
CA LYS A 120 22.16 20.38 -4.52
C LYS A 120 23.47 20.78 -3.82
N GLY A 121 23.72 20.28 -2.61
CA GLY A 121 24.93 20.54 -1.83
C GLY A 121 26.03 19.50 -2.03
N GLY A 122 25.85 18.54 -2.94
CA GLY A 122 26.84 17.50 -3.21
C GLY A 122 26.76 16.27 -2.30
N ASN A 123 25.87 16.26 -1.30
CA ASN A 123 25.73 15.11 -0.39
C ASN A 123 24.83 14.04 -1.01
N MET A 124 25.18 12.77 -0.80
CA MET A 124 24.34 11.63 -1.18
C MET A 124 23.17 11.52 -0.19
N VAL A 125 21.95 11.44 -0.72
CA VAL A 125 20.72 11.25 0.06
C VAL A 125 19.88 10.15 -0.57
N ALA A 126 19.13 9.40 0.24
CA ALA A 126 18.20 8.39 -0.26
C ALA A 126 17.16 9.01 -1.20
N HIS A 127 16.65 8.20 -2.14
CA HIS A 127 15.60 8.64 -3.04
C HIS A 127 14.30 8.90 -2.25
N PRO A 128 13.59 10.02 -2.46
CA PRO A 128 12.40 10.39 -1.67
C PRO A 128 11.25 9.38 -1.68
N VAL A 129 11.28 8.43 -2.63
CA VAL A 129 10.26 7.36 -2.68
C VAL A 129 10.30 6.51 -1.40
N TYR A 130 11.49 6.28 -0.83
CA TYR A 130 11.66 5.45 0.37
C TYR A 130 11.03 6.12 1.60
N ASP A 131 11.24 7.43 1.76
CA ASP A 131 10.59 8.21 2.82
C ASP A 131 9.07 8.19 2.67
N LEU A 132 8.58 8.33 1.42
CA LEU A 132 7.14 8.24 1.15
C LEU A 132 6.59 6.85 1.48
N ILE A 133 7.29 5.78 1.13
CA ILE A 133 6.89 4.39 1.47
C ILE A 133 6.79 4.23 2.98
N ARG A 134 7.84 4.64 3.73
CA ARG A 134 7.85 4.60 5.20
C ARG A 134 6.64 5.34 5.77
N ASN A 135 6.39 6.57 5.30
CA ASN A 135 5.28 7.40 5.78
C ASN A 135 3.91 6.76 5.50
N TYR A 136 3.75 6.11 4.36
CA TYR A 136 2.52 5.38 4.03
C TYR A 136 2.31 4.16 4.93
N ILE A 137 3.37 3.41 5.24
CA ILE A 137 3.31 2.27 6.16
C ILE A 137 2.85 2.73 7.55
N LEU A 138 3.49 3.76 8.12
CA LEU A 138 3.11 4.31 9.43
C LEU A 138 1.68 4.86 9.46
N SER A 139 1.25 5.48 8.36
CA SER A 139 -0.12 5.98 8.22
C SER A 139 -1.14 4.84 8.16
N ILE A 140 -0.80 3.73 7.48
CA ILE A 140 -1.61 2.52 7.44
C ILE A 140 -1.74 1.92 8.84
N ASP A 141 -0.64 1.79 9.59
CA ASP A 141 -0.65 1.26 10.96
C ASP A 141 -1.49 2.13 11.90
N THR A 142 -1.34 3.45 11.78
CA THR A 142 -2.18 4.40 12.52
C THR A 142 -3.66 4.24 12.17
N LEU A 143 -3.99 4.05 10.89
CA LEU A 143 -5.36 3.86 10.44
C LEU A 143 -5.93 2.52 10.94
N TRP A 144 -5.15 1.45 10.92
CA TRP A 144 -5.51 0.15 11.51
C TRP A 144 -5.89 0.29 12.98
N ASN A 145 -5.06 0.98 13.76
CA ASN A 145 -5.31 1.26 15.17
C ASN A 145 -6.58 2.11 15.38
N ARG A 146 -6.80 3.13 14.55
CA ARG A 146 -7.99 4.01 14.62
C ARG A 146 -9.29 3.28 14.28
N LEU A 147 -9.24 2.35 13.32
CA LEU A 147 -10.38 1.50 12.98
C LEU A 147 -10.73 0.51 14.10
N ASN A 148 -9.86 0.36 15.11
CA ASN A 148 -10.01 -0.58 16.24
C ASN A 148 -10.28 -2.02 15.76
N LEU A 149 -9.75 -2.39 14.58
CA LEU A 149 -9.92 -3.74 14.04
C LEU A 149 -9.17 -4.76 14.93
N ASP A 150 -8.03 -4.34 15.48
CA ASP A 150 -7.19 -5.10 16.42
C ASP A 150 -7.93 -5.49 17.72
N LYS A 151 -8.63 -4.55 18.36
CA LYS A 151 -9.22 -4.75 19.71
C LYS A 151 -10.61 -5.37 19.67
N LYS A 152 -11.42 -5.03 18.67
CA LYS A 152 -12.82 -5.44 18.62
C LYS A 152 -13.02 -6.91 18.24
N TYR A 153 -12.12 -7.45 17.43
CA TYR A 153 -12.36 -8.73 16.76
C TYR A 153 -11.40 -9.85 17.18
N LEU A 154 -10.24 -9.53 17.76
CA LEU A 154 -9.27 -10.56 18.17
C LEU A 154 -9.52 -11.15 19.56
N GLY A 155 -10.51 -10.68 20.31
CA GLY A 155 -10.85 -11.23 21.64
C GLY A 155 -9.71 -11.22 22.67
N ARG A 156 -8.54 -10.64 22.34
CA ARG A 156 -7.39 -10.56 23.22
C ARG A 156 -7.69 -9.55 24.31
N LYS A 157 -8.04 -10.05 25.50
CA LYS A 157 -7.96 -9.26 26.74
C LYS A 157 -6.53 -8.73 26.82
N LYS A 158 -6.34 -7.41 26.68
CA LYS A 158 -5.03 -6.79 26.95
C LYS A 158 -4.60 -7.20 28.36
N PRO A 159 -3.33 -7.59 28.57
CA PRO A 159 -2.80 -7.65 29.92
C PRO A 159 -3.04 -6.29 30.59
N LYS A 160 -3.73 -6.30 31.74
CA LYS A 160 -3.99 -5.08 32.52
C LYS A 160 -2.64 -4.46 32.91
N GLY A 161 -2.28 -3.32 32.32
CA GLY A 161 -1.13 -2.52 32.76
C GLY A 161 -0.29 -1.89 31.65
N GLU A 162 -0.41 -2.34 30.40
CA GLU A 162 0.48 -1.85 29.34
C GLU A 162 -0.08 -0.59 28.68
N LYS A 163 0.43 0.57 29.10
CA LYS A 163 0.28 1.82 28.36
C LYS A 163 1.14 1.70 27.10
N VAL A 164 0.52 1.28 25.99
CA VAL A 164 1.14 1.42 24.67
C VAL A 164 1.16 2.91 24.34
N SER A 165 2.26 3.58 24.64
CA SER A 165 2.58 4.87 24.03
C SER A 165 2.87 4.58 22.55
N LEU A 166 2.06 5.14 21.67
CA LEU A 166 2.45 5.23 20.26
C LEU A 166 3.74 6.06 20.23
N PRO A 167 4.78 5.63 19.50
CA PRO A 167 5.96 6.47 19.31
C PRO A 167 5.51 7.80 18.68
N ASP A 168 6.13 8.90 19.10
CA ASP A 168 5.83 10.19 18.50
C ASP A 168 6.16 10.13 17.00
N VAL A 169 5.32 10.73 16.16
CA VAL A 169 5.46 10.59 14.70
C VAL A 169 6.82 11.13 14.22
N ASP A 170 7.35 12.10 14.96
CA ASP A 170 8.66 12.71 14.72
C ASP A 170 9.83 11.76 15.05
N ASP A 171 9.68 10.88 16.05
CA ASP A 171 10.71 9.89 16.42
C ASP A 171 10.81 8.76 15.38
N ILE A 172 9.72 8.44 14.67
CA ILE A 172 9.74 7.39 13.64
C ILE A 172 10.32 7.90 12.31
N MET A 173 10.29 9.23 12.09
CA MET A 173 10.85 9.87 10.90
C MET A 173 12.38 9.94 10.93
N LEU A 174 12.97 9.93 12.13
CA LEU A 174 14.39 9.74 12.36
C LEU A 174 14.72 8.25 12.19
N GLY A 175 14.81 7.80 10.94
CA GLY A 175 15.26 6.44 10.64
C GLY A 175 16.55 6.12 11.40
N ASP A 176 16.63 4.91 11.93
CA ASP A 176 17.81 4.41 12.65
C ASP A 176 19.06 4.58 11.76
N PRO A 177 20.01 5.46 12.13
CA PRO A 177 21.17 5.76 11.30
C PRO A 177 22.03 4.52 11.03
N ASP A 178 22.00 3.54 11.93
CA ASP A 178 22.86 2.35 11.88
C ASP A 178 22.26 1.22 11.02
N TYR A 179 20.99 1.33 10.60
CA TYR A 179 20.30 0.26 9.88
C TYR A 179 20.90 -0.05 8.50
N TYR A 180 21.49 0.94 7.83
CA TYR A 180 22.05 0.77 6.49
C TYR A 180 23.54 0.42 6.48
N GLU A 181 24.25 0.59 7.60
CA GLU A 181 25.69 0.32 7.66
C GLU A 181 26.02 -1.18 7.50
N GLY A 182 25.07 -2.09 7.79
CA GLY A 182 25.26 -3.54 7.64
C GLY A 182 24.90 -4.13 6.28
N LEU A 183 24.43 -3.32 5.32
CA LEU A 183 24.01 -3.82 3.99
C LEU A 183 25.14 -3.79 2.94
N ASP A 184 26.10 -2.87 3.08
CA ASP A 184 27.23 -2.75 2.14
C ASP A 184 28.22 -3.93 2.22
N ASP A 185 28.27 -4.64 3.35
CA ASP A 185 29.18 -5.77 3.54
C ASP A 185 28.73 -7.05 2.82
N THR A 186 27.50 -7.12 2.30
CA THR A 186 26.99 -8.33 1.65
C THR A 186 27.22 -8.39 0.13
N GLU A 187 27.40 -7.25 -0.55
CA GLU A 187 27.62 -7.22 -2.01
C GLU A 187 29.07 -7.55 -2.40
N SER A 188 30.04 -7.30 -1.51
CA SER A 188 31.46 -7.59 -1.77
C SER A 188 31.87 -9.05 -1.57
N ALA A 189 31.04 -9.85 -0.90
CA ALA A 189 31.31 -11.28 -0.66
C ALA A 189 30.95 -12.20 -1.85
N GLU A 190 30.05 -11.76 -2.75
CA GLU A 190 29.62 -12.59 -3.89
C GLU A 190 30.53 -12.47 -5.13
N GLU A 191 31.31 -11.40 -5.27
CA GLU A 191 32.28 -11.24 -6.38
C GLU A 191 33.55 -12.08 -6.20
N GLU A 192 33.94 -12.46 -4.98
CA GLU A 192 35.10 -13.35 -4.77
C GLU A 192 34.77 -14.84 -5.02
N ALA A 193 33.49 -15.24 -4.92
CA ALA A 193 33.08 -16.64 -5.09
C ALA A 193 32.97 -17.10 -6.55
N THR A 194 33.03 -16.18 -7.52
CA THR A 194 32.92 -16.50 -8.96
C THR A 194 34.25 -16.49 -9.72
N ASN A 195 35.36 -16.17 -9.04
CA ASN A 195 36.71 -16.17 -9.61
C ASN A 195 37.64 -17.25 -9.05
N THR A 196 37.09 -18.31 -8.42
CA THR A 196 37.85 -19.50 -8.01
C THR A 196 37.34 -20.75 -8.71
#